data_AF-A0A2K9K3Z4-F1
#
_entry.id   AF-A0A2K9K3Z4-F1
#
_cell.length_a   1.000
_cell.length_b   1.000
_cell.length_c   1.000
_cell.angle_alpha   90.00
_cell.angle_beta   90.00
_cell.angle_gamma   90.00
#
_symmetry.space_group_name_H-M   'P 1'
#
loop_
_entity.id
_entity.type
_entity.pdbx_description
1 polymer ?
#
loop_
_entity_poly.entity_id
_entity_poly.type
_entity_poly.pdbx_seq_one_letter_code
_entity_poly.pdbx_strand_id
1 'polypeptide(L)'
;MIKPTILLVLLVTIIGYVFCIRCHLTNPKFCKSDGYHTFLNSAVWGAIFMISATIILYFLDCFQNQGGLLTHGIMSIVREAFPQVYFPLYGVNLAQIALVALVLSFFIPSLLMFCATRLTGESRQYVRALAFRKIAHTDDSPEFTSIFYQSWDFGLPIAFTLSNGKVYIGYAFTGGTHLNDIMVLPFRSGYRSKEENRLEIVTNYEPVWDELEHEFTELENEFTEEFDELEGELEGELEDKLDNDYEPVNLNKFLISIPVREIIHANLHDFDYKDKFSKYEVSRKEDKDEKMNAVIAAMKKMLKLN
;
A
#
# COMPACT_ATOMS: atom_id res chain seq x y z
N MET A 1 6.94 -40.96 5.39
CA MET A 1 5.98 -41.11 4.27
C MET A 1 5.04 -39.93 4.28
N ILE A 2 5.07 -39.07 3.25
CA ILE A 2 4.11 -37.98 3.11
C ILE A 2 2.77 -38.61 2.70
N LYS A 3 1.70 -38.34 3.46
CA LYS A 3 0.37 -38.85 3.11
C LYS A 3 -0.12 -38.13 1.85
N PRO A 4 -0.74 -38.82 0.87
CA PRO A 4 -1.26 -38.20 -0.35
C PRO A 4 -2.24 -37.04 -0.08
N THR A 5 -2.96 -37.10 1.04
CA THR A 5 -3.85 -36.03 1.50
C THR A 5 -3.14 -34.71 1.78
N ILE A 6 -1.89 -34.76 2.27
CA ILE A 6 -1.10 -33.55 2.55
C ILE A 6 -0.73 -32.85 1.24
N LEU A 7 -0.39 -33.60 0.19
CA LEU A 7 -0.09 -33.06 -1.13
C LEU A 7 -1.31 -32.39 -1.76
N LEU A 8 -2.49 -32.99 -1.61
CA LEU A 8 -3.75 -32.40 -2.08
C LEU A 8 -4.04 -31.08 -1.36
N VAL A 9 -3.94 -31.05 -0.03
CA VAL A 9 -4.15 -29.82 0.75
C VAL A 9 -3.16 -28.74 0.33
N LEU A 10 -1.88 -29.09 0.18
CA LEU A 10 -0.85 -28.14 -0.27
C LEU A 10 -1.17 -27.58 -1.67
N LEU A 11 -1.59 -28.42 -2.61
CA LEU A 11 -1.97 -28.01 -3.96
C LEU A 11 -3.13 -27.01 -3.95
N VAL A 12 -4.19 -27.32 -3.19
CA VAL A 12 -5.35 -26.43 -3.01
C VAL A 12 -4.89 -25.08 -2.42
N THR A 13 -4.07 -25.11 -1.38
CA THR A 13 -3.53 -23.90 -0.76
C THR A 13 -2.69 -23.08 -1.73
N ILE A 14 -1.82 -23.70 -2.55
CA ILE A 14 -1.01 -22.98 -3.55
C ILE A 14 -1.90 -22.26 -4.57
N ILE A 15 -2.93 -22.93 -5.08
CA ILE A 15 -3.86 -22.35 -6.07
C ILE A 15 -4.54 -21.12 -5.48
N GLY A 16 -5.06 -21.20 -4.25
CA GLY A 16 -5.70 -20.07 -3.61
C GLY A 16 -4.73 -18.97 -3.19
N TYR A 17 -3.50 -19.31 -2.78
CA TYR A 17 -2.45 -18.34 -2.47
C TYR A 17 -2.14 -17.48 -3.70
N VAL A 18 -1.97 -18.10 -4.88
CA VAL A 18 -1.73 -17.39 -6.15
C VAL A 18 -2.87 -16.41 -6.47
N PHE A 19 -4.12 -16.80 -6.22
CA PHE A 19 -5.25 -15.90 -6.38
C PHE A 19 -5.21 -14.73 -5.39
N CYS A 20 -5.05 -15.03 -4.09
CA CYS A 20 -5.10 -14.04 -3.01
C CYS A 20 -4.03 -12.95 -3.15
N ILE A 21 -2.81 -13.31 -3.56
CA ILE A 21 -1.73 -12.33 -3.73
C ILE A 21 -1.95 -11.45 -4.97
N ARG A 22 -2.63 -11.94 -6.00
CA ARG A 22 -2.81 -11.22 -7.28
C ARG A 22 -4.10 -10.41 -7.36
N CYS A 23 -5.15 -10.84 -6.69
CA CYS A 23 -6.44 -10.18 -6.74
C CYS A 23 -6.43 -8.93 -5.84
N HIS A 24 -6.65 -7.76 -6.45
CA HIS A 24 -6.65 -6.47 -5.74
C HIS A 24 -7.66 -6.35 -4.60
N LEU A 25 -8.73 -7.16 -4.61
CA LEU A 25 -9.77 -7.14 -3.57
C LEU A 25 -9.38 -7.92 -2.33
N THR A 26 -8.65 -9.03 -2.51
CA THR A 26 -8.27 -9.93 -1.41
C THR A 26 -6.86 -9.67 -0.91
N ASN A 27 -5.98 -9.15 -1.78
CA ASN A 27 -4.59 -8.83 -1.45
C ASN A 27 -4.45 -7.96 -0.17
N PRO A 28 -5.21 -6.87 0.02
CA PRO A 28 -5.04 -6.01 1.21
C PRO A 28 -5.22 -6.77 2.53
N LYS A 29 -6.29 -7.59 2.63
CA LYS A 29 -6.55 -8.43 3.81
C LYS A 29 -5.56 -9.59 3.92
N PHE A 30 -5.12 -10.13 2.78
CA PHE A 30 -4.22 -11.27 2.72
C PHE A 30 -2.81 -10.91 3.20
N CYS A 31 -2.29 -9.74 2.81
CA CYS A 31 -0.96 -9.27 3.21
C CYS A 31 -0.83 -9.05 4.72
N LYS A 32 -1.93 -8.72 5.42
CA LYS A 32 -1.97 -8.57 6.88
C LYS A 32 -2.14 -9.92 7.62
N SER A 33 -2.65 -10.95 6.94
CA SER A 33 -2.94 -12.21 7.60
C SER A 33 -1.65 -12.95 7.97
N ASP A 34 -1.59 -13.46 9.20
CA ASP A 34 -0.43 -14.19 9.71
C ASP A 34 -0.67 -15.70 9.84
N GLY A 35 0.37 -16.48 9.51
CA GLY A 35 0.49 -17.91 9.78
C GLY A 35 -0.72 -18.73 9.32
N TYR A 36 -1.50 -19.21 10.30
CA TYR A 36 -2.64 -20.10 10.05
C TYR A 36 -3.79 -19.42 9.31
N HIS A 37 -4.02 -18.12 9.53
CA HIS A 37 -5.09 -17.39 8.85
C HIS A 37 -4.81 -17.27 7.34
N THR A 38 -3.56 -17.01 6.97
CA THR A 38 -3.09 -16.98 5.57
C THR A 38 -3.30 -18.33 4.91
N PHE A 39 -2.94 -19.41 5.61
CA PHE A 39 -3.10 -20.77 5.14
C PHE A 39 -4.58 -21.14 4.92
N LEU A 40 -5.45 -20.86 5.89
CA LEU A 40 -6.88 -21.12 5.78
C LEU A 40 -7.55 -20.31 4.67
N ASN A 41 -7.27 -19.01 4.59
CA ASN A 41 -7.83 -18.16 3.55
C ASN A 41 -7.41 -18.65 2.15
N SER A 42 -6.14 -19.02 1.99
CA SER A 42 -5.65 -19.63 0.76
C SER A 42 -6.37 -20.95 0.45
N ALA A 43 -6.57 -21.82 1.46
CA ALA A 43 -7.27 -23.08 1.27
C ALA A 43 -8.74 -22.89 0.86
N VAL A 44 -9.45 -21.91 1.45
CA VAL A 44 -10.84 -21.59 1.10
C VAL A 44 -10.94 -21.15 -0.36
N TRP A 45 -10.11 -20.18 -0.78
CA TRP A 45 -10.12 -19.73 -2.17
C TRP A 45 -9.70 -20.84 -3.14
N GLY A 46 -8.68 -21.62 -2.78
CA GLY A 46 -8.25 -22.79 -3.56
C GLY A 46 -9.38 -23.81 -3.75
N ALA A 47 -10.14 -24.09 -2.69
CA ALA A 47 -11.27 -25.02 -2.76
C ALA A 47 -12.37 -24.48 -3.68
N ILE A 48 -12.67 -23.18 -3.63
CA ILE A 48 -13.61 -22.52 -4.55
C ILE A 48 -13.14 -22.72 -6.01
N PHE A 49 -11.87 -22.46 -6.31
CA PHE A 49 -11.32 -22.67 -7.66
C PHE A 49 -11.37 -24.12 -8.12
N MET A 50 -11.10 -25.09 -7.24
CA MET A 50 -11.21 -26.52 -7.58
C MET A 50 -12.65 -26.92 -7.90
N ILE A 51 -13.63 -26.41 -7.13
CA ILE A 51 -15.05 -26.63 -7.39
C ILE A 51 -15.45 -25.99 -8.73
N SER A 52 -15.07 -24.73 -8.97
CA SER A 52 -15.35 -24.04 -10.23
C SER A 52 -14.73 -24.74 -11.42
N ALA A 53 -13.48 -25.20 -11.33
CA ALA A 53 -12.80 -25.96 -12.36
C ALA A 53 -13.52 -27.30 -12.64
N THR A 54 -13.98 -27.98 -11.59
CA THR A 54 -14.76 -29.23 -11.72
C THR A 54 -16.06 -28.98 -12.48
N ILE A 55 -16.78 -27.90 -12.16
CA ILE A 55 -18.02 -27.51 -12.85
C ILE A 55 -17.74 -27.19 -14.32
N ILE A 56 -16.70 -26.41 -14.61
CA ILE A 56 -16.31 -26.04 -15.98
C ILE A 56 -15.98 -27.30 -16.80
N LEU A 57 -15.16 -28.20 -16.25
CA LEU A 57 -14.79 -29.44 -16.93
C LEU A 57 -15.99 -30.36 -17.13
N TYR A 58 -16.87 -30.48 -16.13
CA TYR A 58 -18.12 -31.24 -16.26
C TYR A 58 -18.98 -30.72 -17.42
N PHE A 59 -19.15 -29.40 -17.52
CA PHE A 59 -19.90 -28.80 -18.63
C PHE A 59 -19.20 -29.01 -19.98
N LEU A 60 -17.87 -28.89 -20.06
CA LEU A 60 -17.13 -29.13 -21.29
C LEU A 60 -17.23 -30.60 -21.75
N ASP A 61 -17.19 -31.54 -20.81
CA ASP A 61 -17.33 -32.97 -21.07
C ASP A 61 -18.76 -33.33 -21.50
N CYS A 62 -19.79 -32.62 -21.02
CA CYS A 62 -21.15 -32.77 -21.55
C CYS A 62 -21.24 -32.46 -23.06
N PHE A 63 -20.33 -31.64 -23.60
CA PHE A 63 -20.25 -31.35 -25.04
C PHE A 63 -19.26 -32.26 -25.79
N GLN A 64 -18.36 -32.96 -25.11
CA GLN A 64 -17.35 -33.85 -25.71
C GLN A 64 -17.46 -35.28 -25.16
N ASN A 65 -18.06 -36.17 -25.97
CA ASN A 65 -18.45 -37.54 -25.60
C ASN A 65 -17.30 -38.52 -25.26
N GLN A 66 -16.02 -38.11 -25.23
CA GLN A 66 -14.92 -39.02 -24.93
C GLN A 66 -13.77 -38.32 -24.18
N GLY A 67 -13.59 -38.70 -22.92
CA GLY A 67 -12.32 -38.56 -22.20
C GLY A 67 -11.94 -37.18 -21.68
N GLY A 68 -12.61 -36.10 -22.07
CA GLY A 68 -12.27 -34.74 -21.65
C GLY A 68 -11.04 -34.16 -22.33
N LEU A 69 -11.06 -32.85 -22.57
CA LEU A 69 -10.20 -32.16 -23.53
C LEU A 69 -8.69 -32.32 -23.29
N LEU A 70 -8.25 -32.48 -22.03
CA LEU A 70 -6.83 -32.53 -21.65
C LEU A 70 -6.32 -33.91 -21.26
N THR A 71 -7.21 -34.89 -21.07
CA THR A 71 -6.87 -36.22 -20.54
C THR A 71 -5.87 -36.96 -21.42
N HIS A 72 -6.04 -36.91 -22.75
CA HIS A 72 -5.11 -37.56 -23.68
C HIS A 72 -3.70 -36.95 -23.60
N GLY A 73 -3.59 -35.63 -23.51
CA GLY A 73 -2.29 -34.95 -23.39
C GLY A 73 -1.60 -35.27 -22.07
N ILE A 74 -2.32 -35.16 -20.95
CA ILE A 74 -1.78 -35.46 -19.62
C ILE A 74 -1.36 -36.93 -19.52
N MET A 75 -2.18 -37.86 -20.00
CA MET A 75 -1.86 -39.29 -19.96
C MET A 75 -0.62 -39.63 -20.80
N SER A 76 -0.45 -38.99 -21.97
CA SER A 76 0.77 -39.16 -22.78
C SER A 76 2.02 -38.70 -22.06
N ILE A 77 2.00 -37.49 -21.48
CA ILE A 77 3.13 -36.92 -20.71
C ILE A 77 3.47 -37.81 -19.50
N VAL A 78 2.45 -38.26 -18.77
CA VAL A 78 2.63 -39.09 -17.58
C VAL A 78 3.22 -40.46 -17.92
N ARG A 79 2.75 -41.09 -19.01
CA ARG A 79 3.30 -42.36 -19.49
C ARG A 79 4.75 -42.23 -19.96
N GLU A 80 5.10 -41.11 -20.57
CA GLU A 80 6.47 -40.84 -21.01
C GLU A 80 7.40 -40.58 -19.82
N ALA A 81 6.96 -39.80 -18.82
CA ALA A 81 7.74 -39.51 -17.63
C ALA A 81 7.88 -40.73 -16.69
N PHE A 82 6.85 -41.59 -16.61
CA PHE A 82 6.79 -42.72 -15.69
C PHE A 82 6.25 -43.98 -16.39
N PRO A 83 7.03 -44.60 -17.30
CA PRO A 83 6.54 -45.68 -18.16
C PRO A 83 6.14 -46.95 -17.40
N GLN A 84 6.65 -47.15 -16.19
CA GLN A 84 6.43 -48.34 -15.36
C GLN A 84 5.34 -48.15 -14.30
N VAL A 85 4.74 -46.96 -14.20
CA VAL A 85 3.78 -46.63 -13.13
C VAL A 85 2.37 -46.59 -13.74
N TYR A 86 1.48 -47.44 -13.22
CA TYR A 86 0.06 -47.38 -13.57
C TYR A 86 -0.60 -46.19 -12.86
N PHE A 87 -1.02 -45.19 -13.65
CA PHE A 87 -1.78 -44.06 -13.13
C PHE A 87 -3.29 -44.30 -13.27
N PRO A 88 -4.04 -44.30 -12.17
CA PRO A 88 -5.47 -44.48 -12.22
C PRO A 88 -6.16 -43.25 -12.82
N LEU A 89 -7.29 -43.45 -13.52
CA LEU A 89 -8.03 -42.39 -14.21
C LEU A 89 -8.46 -41.24 -13.29
N TYR A 90 -8.83 -41.53 -12.03
CA TYR A 90 -9.19 -40.50 -11.06
C TYR A 90 -8.02 -39.53 -10.78
N GLY A 91 -6.77 -40.02 -10.85
CA GLY A 91 -5.58 -39.18 -10.66
C GLY A 91 -5.36 -38.22 -11.82
N VAL A 92 -5.64 -38.67 -13.05
CA VAL A 92 -5.57 -37.82 -14.25
C VAL A 92 -6.65 -36.73 -14.20
N ASN A 93 -7.88 -37.09 -13.83
CA ASN A 93 -8.97 -36.12 -13.69
C ASN A 93 -8.66 -35.07 -12.62
N LEU A 94 -8.11 -35.50 -11.47
CA LEU A 94 -7.69 -34.59 -10.42
C LEU A 94 -6.59 -33.63 -10.90
N ALA A 95 -5.60 -34.12 -11.64
CA ALA A 95 -4.53 -33.30 -12.22
C ALA A 95 -5.10 -32.27 -13.22
N GLN A 96 -6.05 -32.66 -14.05
CA GLN A 96 -6.74 -31.76 -14.98
C GLN A 96 -7.52 -30.67 -14.23
N ILE A 97 -8.28 -31.02 -13.19
CA ILE A 97 -9.00 -30.05 -12.35
C ILE A 97 -8.02 -29.07 -11.72
N ALA A 98 -6.91 -29.56 -11.16
CA ALA A 98 -5.90 -28.72 -10.53
C ALA A 98 -5.23 -27.77 -11.53
N LEU A 99 -4.93 -28.24 -12.74
CA LEU A 99 -4.35 -27.42 -13.80
C LEU A 99 -5.31 -26.29 -14.21
N VAL A 100 -6.59 -26.62 -14.45
CA VAL A 100 -7.61 -25.63 -14.81
C VAL A 100 -7.82 -24.63 -13.66
N ALA A 101 -7.88 -25.10 -12.42
CA ALA A 101 -8.00 -24.25 -11.24
C ALA A 101 -6.82 -23.28 -11.09
N LEU A 102 -5.59 -23.73 -11.35
CA LEU A 102 -4.39 -22.89 -11.34
C LEU A 102 -4.40 -21.84 -12.46
N VAL A 103 -4.84 -22.22 -13.66
CA VAL A 103 -5.01 -21.28 -14.78
C VAL A 103 -6.05 -20.22 -14.39
N LEU A 104 -7.21 -20.62 -13.89
CA LEU A 104 -8.24 -19.69 -13.43
C LEU A 104 -7.74 -18.75 -12.32
N SER A 105 -6.98 -19.26 -11.34
CA SER A 105 -6.43 -18.43 -10.27
C SER A 105 -5.42 -17.39 -10.77
N PHE A 106 -4.75 -17.65 -11.90
CA PHE A 106 -3.85 -16.71 -12.57
C PHE A 106 -4.61 -15.65 -13.38
N PHE A 107 -5.64 -16.05 -14.15
CA PHE A 107 -6.32 -15.18 -15.12
C PHE A 107 -7.46 -14.35 -14.51
N ILE A 108 -8.24 -14.90 -13.56
CA ILE A 108 -9.37 -14.19 -12.96
C ILE A 108 -8.97 -12.85 -12.32
N PRO A 109 -7.87 -12.75 -11.53
CA PRO A 109 -7.42 -11.47 -10.98
C PRO A 109 -7.18 -10.39 -12.04
N SER A 110 -6.54 -10.75 -13.15
CA SER A 110 -6.28 -9.84 -14.27
C SER A 110 -7.56 -9.42 -14.97
N LEU A 111 -8.50 -10.35 -15.16
CA LEU A 111 -9.81 -10.06 -15.73
C LEU A 111 -10.61 -9.10 -14.84
N LEU A 112 -10.66 -9.35 -13.52
CA LEU A 112 -11.33 -8.47 -12.56
C LEU A 112 -10.73 -7.07 -12.55
N MET A 113 -9.40 -6.96 -12.57
CA MET A 113 -8.71 -5.67 -12.70
C MET A 113 -9.07 -4.95 -14.01
N PHE A 114 -9.06 -5.67 -15.14
CA PHE A 114 -9.41 -5.11 -16.43
C PHE A 114 -10.84 -4.58 -16.45
N CYS A 115 -11.81 -5.37 -15.98
CA CYS A 115 -13.20 -4.95 -15.85
C CYS A 115 -13.35 -3.74 -14.93
N ALA A 116 -12.68 -3.74 -13.77
CA ALA A 116 -12.73 -2.61 -12.84
C ALA A 116 -12.19 -1.32 -13.49
N THR A 117 -11.03 -1.37 -14.15
CA THR A 117 -10.47 -0.19 -14.84
C THR A 117 -11.34 0.31 -15.99
N ARG A 118 -11.99 -0.60 -16.73
CA ARG A 118 -12.90 -0.22 -17.82
C ARG A 118 -14.20 0.41 -17.32
N LEU A 119 -14.70 -0.03 -16.18
CA LEU A 119 -15.92 0.51 -15.58
C LEU A 119 -15.68 1.87 -14.91
N THR A 120 -14.53 2.06 -14.27
CA THR A 120 -14.21 3.34 -13.62
C THR A 120 -13.61 4.37 -14.57
N GLY A 121 -12.96 3.93 -15.66
CA GLY A 121 -12.16 4.81 -16.53
C GLY A 121 -10.81 5.22 -15.89
N GLU A 122 -10.49 4.66 -14.73
CA GLU A 122 -9.35 5.06 -13.91
C GLU A 122 -8.14 4.15 -14.09
N SER A 123 -6.97 4.63 -13.66
CA SER A 123 -5.72 3.87 -13.72
C SER A 123 -5.76 2.60 -12.83
N ARG A 124 -4.94 1.59 -13.18
CA ARG A 124 -4.80 0.36 -12.39
C ARG A 124 -4.33 0.63 -10.96
N GLN A 125 -3.51 1.66 -10.77
CA GLN A 125 -3.00 2.06 -9.46
C GLN A 125 -4.11 2.65 -8.60
N TYR A 126 -4.94 3.51 -9.19
CA TYR A 126 -6.09 4.11 -8.51
C TYR A 126 -7.10 3.05 -8.03
N VAL A 127 -7.45 2.08 -8.89
CA VAL A 127 -8.36 0.98 -8.51
C VAL A 127 -7.82 0.16 -7.34
N ARG A 128 -6.50 -0.09 -7.32
CA ARG A 128 -5.85 -0.76 -6.17
C ARG A 128 -5.92 0.10 -4.92
N ALA A 129 -5.62 1.40 -5.04
CA ALA A 129 -5.72 2.33 -3.92
C ALA A 129 -7.14 2.40 -3.34
N LEU A 130 -8.19 2.34 -4.18
CA LEU A 130 -9.58 2.28 -3.71
C LEU A 130 -9.88 1.02 -2.88
N ALA A 131 -9.31 -0.14 -3.25
CA ALA A 131 -9.49 -1.37 -2.49
C ALA A 131 -8.89 -1.25 -1.08
N PHE A 132 -7.71 -0.64 -0.97
CA PHE A 132 -7.08 -0.32 0.32
C PHE A 132 -7.86 0.76 1.09
N ARG A 133 -8.36 1.79 0.42
CA ARG A 133 -9.20 2.83 1.02
C ARG A 133 -10.45 2.26 1.69
N LYS A 134 -11.10 1.29 1.05
CA LYS A 134 -12.32 0.64 1.58
C LYS A 134 -12.08 -0.08 2.91
N ILE A 135 -10.87 -0.61 3.13
CA ILE A 135 -10.52 -1.29 4.38
C ILE A 135 -9.75 -0.40 5.35
N ALA A 136 -9.42 0.84 4.98
CA ALA A 136 -8.56 1.72 5.76
C ALA A 136 -9.11 2.04 7.16
N HIS A 137 -10.44 2.00 7.32
CA HIS A 137 -11.12 2.23 8.60
C HIS A 137 -11.44 0.94 9.36
N THR A 138 -11.02 -0.23 8.86
CA THR A 138 -11.23 -1.51 9.54
C THR A 138 -9.93 -2.02 10.13
N ASP A 139 -10.06 -2.89 11.13
CA ASP A 139 -8.93 -3.60 11.75
C ASP A 139 -8.17 -4.50 10.76
N ASP A 140 -8.63 -4.62 9.51
CA ASP A 140 -7.97 -5.39 8.45
C ASP A 140 -6.88 -4.59 7.71
N SER A 141 -6.77 -3.27 7.94
CA SER A 141 -5.74 -2.43 7.28
C SER A 141 -4.45 -2.30 8.10
N PRO A 142 -3.29 -2.05 7.45
CA PRO A 142 -2.07 -1.67 8.14
C PRO A 142 -2.23 -0.41 9.01
N GLU A 143 -1.40 -0.24 10.03
CA GLU A 143 -1.40 0.94 10.88
C GLU A 143 -1.27 2.22 10.04
N PHE A 144 -1.94 3.29 10.46
CA PHE A 144 -1.93 4.61 9.80
C PHE A 144 -2.49 4.65 8.37
N THR A 145 -3.03 3.55 7.82
CA THR A 145 -3.66 3.55 6.48
C THR A 145 -4.81 4.56 6.38
N SER A 146 -5.65 4.66 7.41
CA SER A 146 -6.76 5.62 7.45
C SER A 146 -6.30 7.07 7.33
N ILE A 147 -5.26 7.45 8.07
CA ILE A 147 -4.76 8.83 8.07
C ILE A 147 -4.07 9.18 6.74
N PHE A 148 -3.51 8.20 6.03
CA PHE A 148 -2.95 8.43 4.68
C PHE A 148 -4.03 8.78 3.68
N TYR A 149 -5.13 8.01 3.66
CA TYR A 149 -6.25 8.33 2.80
C TYR A 149 -6.94 9.64 3.18
N GLN A 150 -7.01 9.96 4.47
CA GLN A 150 -7.53 11.27 4.90
C GLN A 150 -6.60 12.42 4.48
N SER A 151 -5.28 12.26 4.61
CA SER A 151 -4.29 13.24 4.15
C SER A 151 -4.44 13.50 2.65
N TRP A 152 -4.62 12.44 1.86
CA TRP A 152 -4.90 12.53 0.43
C TRP A 152 -6.24 13.23 0.14
N ASP A 153 -7.32 12.83 0.82
CA ASP A 153 -8.66 13.36 0.59
C ASP A 153 -8.78 14.85 0.96
N PHE A 154 -8.12 15.28 2.03
CA PHE A 154 -8.14 16.68 2.49
C PHE A 154 -7.01 17.53 1.90
N GLY A 155 -6.01 16.92 1.26
CA GLY A 155 -4.80 17.62 0.83
C GLY A 155 -3.95 18.14 1.99
N LEU A 156 -4.09 17.58 3.20
CA LEU A 156 -3.39 18.03 4.39
C LEU A 156 -2.18 17.12 4.71
N PRO A 157 -1.03 17.68 5.10
CA PRO A 157 0.11 16.87 5.52
C PRO A 157 -0.16 16.18 6.86
N ILE A 158 0.64 15.16 7.18
CA ILE A 158 0.55 14.38 8.41
C ILE A 158 1.73 14.76 9.31
N ALA A 159 1.44 15.08 10.57
CA ALA A 159 2.45 15.24 11.60
C ALA A 159 2.73 13.89 12.28
N PHE A 160 3.89 13.30 11.99
CA PHE A 160 4.41 12.10 12.61
C PHE A 160 5.26 12.45 13.82
N THR A 161 4.82 12.06 15.02
CA THR A 161 5.60 12.17 16.25
C THR A 161 6.30 10.83 16.52
N LEU A 162 7.62 10.87 16.68
CA LEU A 162 8.45 9.70 16.94
C LEU A 162 8.69 9.48 18.45
N SER A 163 9.08 8.26 18.80
CA SER A 163 9.40 7.81 20.17
C SER A 163 10.46 8.68 20.87
N ASN A 164 11.42 9.20 20.11
CA ASN A 164 12.49 10.08 20.59
C ASN A 164 12.08 11.56 20.69
N GLY A 165 10.81 11.88 20.41
CA GLY A 165 10.27 13.23 20.45
C GLY A 165 10.49 14.03 19.16
N LYS A 166 11.20 13.53 18.16
CA LYS A 166 11.28 14.20 16.84
C LYS A 166 9.92 14.19 16.15
N VAL A 167 9.64 15.24 15.38
CA VAL A 167 8.40 15.37 14.61
C VAL A 167 8.73 15.70 13.16
N TYR A 168 8.10 14.97 12.25
CA TYR A 168 8.12 15.24 10.81
C TYR A 168 6.71 15.54 10.34
N ILE A 169 6.55 16.61 9.57
CA ILE A 169 5.26 17.02 9.00
C ILE A 169 5.41 16.96 7.48
N GLY A 170 4.62 16.14 6.81
CA GLY A 170 4.75 15.92 5.37
C GLY A 170 3.70 14.99 4.79
N TYR A 171 3.78 14.74 3.49
CA TYR A 171 2.86 13.85 2.78
C TYR A 171 3.43 12.42 2.74
N ALA A 172 2.60 11.43 3.05
CA ALA A 172 2.97 10.03 2.89
C ALA A 172 2.95 9.68 1.39
N PHE A 173 4.08 9.22 0.85
CA PHE A 173 4.22 8.93 -0.58
C PHE A 173 3.96 7.44 -0.86
N THR A 174 4.60 6.54 -0.11
CA THR A 174 4.39 5.10 -0.19
C THR A 174 4.60 4.43 1.17
N GLY A 175 3.97 3.27 1.41
CA GLY A 175 4.50 2.31 2.38
C GLY A 175 5.72 1.65 1.75
N GLY A 176 6.84 1.58 2.47
CA GLY A 176 8.06 0.94 1.97
C GLY A 176 7.80 -0.49 1.48
N THR A 177 8.68 -1.00 0.60
CA THR A 177 8.65 -2.38 0.08
C THR A 177 8.54 -3.43 1.18
N HIS A 178 8.93 -3.08 2.40
CA HIS A 178 8.57 -3.76 3.63
C HIS A 178 7.63 -2.84 4.43
N LEU A 179 6.41 -3.31 4.71
CA LEU A 179 5.31 -2.61 5.42
C LEU A 179 5.66 -2.04 6.82
N ASN A 180 6.91 -2.13 7.23
CA ASN A 180 7.42 -1.63 8.50
C ASN A 180 7.80 -0.16 8.45
N ASP A 181 7.97 0.44 7.27
CA ASP A 181 8.42 1.81 7.11
C ASP A 181 7.44 2.62 6.24
N ILE A 182 7.32 3.90 6.56
CA ILE A 182 6.49 4.88 5.84
C ILE A 182 7.44 5.87 5.18
N MET A 183 7.32 6.03 3.86
CA MET A 183 8.07 7.03 3.11
C MET A 183 7.31 8.34 3.13
N VAL A 184 7.91 9.38 3.71
CA VAL A 184 7.31 10.70 3.86
C VAL A 184 8.12 11.72 3.07
N LEU A 185 7.45 12.59 2.33
CA LEU A 185 8.06 13.80 1.77
C LEU A 185 7.92 14.92 2.82
N PRO A 186 9.01 15.31 3.51
CA PRO A 186 8.92 16.24 4.62
C PRO A 186 8.73 17.68 4.13
N PHE A 187 7.78 18.39 4.74
CA PHE A 187 7.57 19.82 4.54
C PHE A 187 8.15 20.64 5.69
N ARG A 188 8.00 20.15 6.92
CA ARG A 188 8.59 20.75 8.13
C ARG A 188 9.08 19.68 9.08
N SER A 189 10.08 20.00 9.89
CA SER A 189 10.50 19.12 10.98
C SER A 189 10.75 19.89 12.27
N GLY A 190 10.67 19.18 13.38
CA GLY A 190 10.77 19.73 14.71
C GLY A 190 10.91 18.67 15.78
N TYR A 191 10.54 19.03 17.00
CA TYR A 191 10.48 18.10 18.12
C TYR A 191 9.36 18.48 19.08
N ARG A 192 8.99 17.54 19.96
CA ARG A 192 8.13 17.83 21.12
C ARG A 192 8.99 18.16 22.33
N SER A 193 8.74 19.32 22.93
CA SER A 193 9.43 19.76 24.15
C SER A 193 9.27 18.73 25.27
N LYS A 194 10.33 18.42 26.01
CA LYS A 194 10.29 17.43 27.11
C LYS A 194 9.40 17.89 28.28
N GLU A 195 9.31 19.18 28.51
CA GLU A 195 8.57 19.75 29.65
C GLU A 195 7.07 19.83 29.35
N GLU A 196 6.73 20.33 28.16
CA GLU A 196 5.37 20.72 27.79
C GLU A 196 4.73 19.76 26.76
N ASN A 197 5.53 18.92 26.10
CA ASN A 197 5.13 18.06 24.97
C ASN A 197 4.55 18.85 23.77
N ARG A 198 4.80 20.16 23.73
CA ARG A 198 4.45 21.10 22.66
C ARG A 198 5.33 20.86 21.44
N LEU A 199 4.73 20.96 20.25
CA LEU A 199 5.45 20.87 18.99
C LEU A 199 6.22 22.17 18.71
N GLU A 200 7.55 22.06 18.62
CA GLU A 200 8.45 23.13 18.22
C GLU A 200 9.00 22.82 16.82
N ILE A 201 8.63 23.64 15.84
CA ILE A 201 9.11 23.51 14.46
C ILE A 201 10.48 24.19 14.37
N VAL A 202 11.47 23.47 13.84
CA VAL A 202 12.86 23.93 13.75
C VAL A 202 13.28 24.17 12.30
N THR A 203 12.79 23.33 11.38
CA THR A 203 13.20 23.36 9.97
C THR A 203 11.98 23.50 9.08
N ASN A 204 12.01 24.49 8.18
CA ASN A 204 11.07 24.64 7.09
C ASN A 204 11.76 24.22 5.79
N TYR A 205 11.27 23.17 5.13
CA TYR A 205 11.81 22.69 3.86
C TYR A 205 11.13 23.35 2.65
N GLU A 206 10.00 24.04 2.86
CA GLU A 206 9.25 24.78 1.84
C GLU A 206 10.13 25.66 0.93
N PRO A 207 11.07 26.48 1.43
CA PRO A 207 11.91 27.29 0.55
C PRO A 207 12.80 26.46 -0.38
N VAL A 208 13.19 25.26 0.04
CA VAL A 208 14.00 24.35 -0.79
C VAL A 208 13.15 23.79 -1.93
N TRP A 209 11.87 23.52 -1.68
CA TRP A 209 10.94 23.09 -2.72
C TRP A 209 10.67 24.21 -3.73
N ASP A 210 10.53 25.44 -3.24
CA ASP A 210 10.35 26.62 -4.10
C ASP A 210 11.59 26.88 -4.97
N GLU A 211 12.80 26.80 -4.39
CA GLU A 211 14.07 26.92 -5.11
C GLU A 211 14.19 25.85 -6.20
N LEU A 212 13.88 24.60 -5.86
CA LEU A 212 13.87 23.50 -6.82
C LEU A 212 12.86 23.75 -7.95
N GLU A 213 11.62 24.11 -7.64
CA GLU A 213 10.58 24.40 -8.64
C GLU A 213 11.00 25.53 -9.60
N HIS A 214 11.66 26.57 -9.07
CA HIS A 214 12.22 27.66 -9.88
C HIS A 214 13.35 27.17 -10.79
N GLU A 215 14.32 26.41 -10.27
CA GLU A 215 15.40 25.81 -11.08
C GLU A 215 14.83 24.97 -12.23
N PHE A 216 13.75 24.22 -12.00
CA PHE A 216 13.10 23.44 -13.06
C PHE A 216 12.40 24.31 -14.10
N THR A 217 11.69 25.35 -13.65
CA THR A 217 11.00 26.26 -14.56
C THR A 217 11.99 27.02 -15.43
N GLU A 218 13.13 27.43 -14.88
CA GLU A 218 14.20 28.10 -15.62
C GLU A 218 14.85 27.16 -16.65
N LEU A 219 15.15 25.92 -16.27
CA LEU A 219 15.67 24.91 -17.21
C LEU A 219 14.67 24.64 -18.34
N GLU A 220 13.38 24.42 -18.03
CA GLU A 220 12.34 24.18 -19.04
C GLU A 220 12.22 25.35 -20.03
N ASN A 221 12.33 26.59 -19.54
CA ASN A 221 12.32 27.79 -20.39
C ASN A 221 13.59 27.91 -21.24
N GLU A 222 14.78 27.67 -20.68
CA GLU A 222 16.05 27.73 -21.43
C GLU A 222 16.07 26.67 -22.55
N PHE A 223 15.59 25.46 -22.25
CA PHE A 223 15.41 24.42 -23.26
C PHE A 223 14.38 24.79 -24.33
N THR A 224 13.28 25.46 -23.97
CA THR A 224 12.26 25.89 -24.93
C THR A 224 12.77 27.01 -25.82
N GLU A 225 13.52 27.97 -25.27
CA GLU A 225 14.17 29.04 -26.05
C GLU A 225 15.25 28.50 -27.00
N GLU A 226 16.10 27.57 -26.53
CA GLU A 226 17.09 26.91 -27.38
C GLU A 226 16.42 26.07 -28.48
N PHE A 227 15.26 25.47 -28.19
CA PHE A 227 14.46 24.73 -29.16
C PHE A 227 13.81 25.64 -30.21
N ASP A 228 13.21 26.76 -29.81
CA ASP A 228 12.62 27.75 -30.72
C ASP A 228 13.69 28.38 -31.65
N GLU A 229 14.94 28.51 -31.19
CA GLU A 229 16.06 28.94 -32.03
C GLU A 229 16.51 27.84 -33.01
N LEU A 230 16.49 26.55 -32.62
CA LEU A 230 16.88 25.41 -33.46
C LEU A 230 15.80 24.93 -34.43
N GLU A 231 14.51 25.12 -34.14
CA GLU A 231 13.39 24.80 -35.04
C GLU A 231 13.47 25.62 -36.35
N GLY A 232 14.21 26.73 -36.35
CA GLY A 232 14.55 27.50 -37.54
C GLY A 232 15.57 26.84 -38.49
N GLU A 233 16.33 25.83 -38.05
CA GLU A 233 17.44 25.27 -38.84
C GLU A 233 17.37 23.76 -39.15
N LEU A 234 16.69 22.89 -38.39
CA LEU A 234 16.64 21.45 -38.71
C LEU A 234 15.38 20.72 -38.20
N GLU A 235 14.32 20.69 -39.00
CA GLU A 235 13.23 19.71 -38.87
C GLU A 235 13.75 18.32 -39.30
N GLY A 236 14.07 17.44 -38.35
CA GLY A 236 14.21 16.01 -38.62
C GLY A 236 15.13 15.18 -37.73
N GLU A 237 16.08 15.79 -37.01
CA GLU A 237 17.05 15.04 -36.16
C GLU A 237 16.86 15.24 -34.64
N LEU A 238 15.94 16.10 -34.19
CA LEU A 238 15.81 16.45 -32.76
C LEU A 238 14.92 15.51 -31.94
N GLU A 239 13.99 14.76 -32.56
CA GLU A 239 13.07 13.88 -31.81
C GLU A 239 13.80 12.78 -31.01
N ASP A 240 14.98 12.33 -31.46
CA ASP A 240 15.74 11.25 -30.79
C ASP A 240 16.62 11.75 -29.60
N LYS A 241 16.86 13.06 -29.47
CA LYS A 241 17.65 13.63 -28.35
C LYS A 241 16.79 14.06 -27.15
N LEU A 242 15.51 14.36 -27.38
CA LEU A 242 14.58 14.83 -26.34
C LEU A 242 14.23 13.77 -25.28
N ASP A 243 14.34 12.48 -25.62
CA ASP A 243 13.92 11.40 -24.71
C ASP A 243 14.97 10.96 -23.67
N ASN A 244 16.23 11.45 -23.74
CA ASN A 244 17.32 10.89 -22.91
C ASN A 244 17.88 11.81 -21.80
N ASP A 245 17.71 13.13 -21.84
CA ASP A 245 18.39 14.04 -20.89
C ASP A 245 17.48 14.71 -19.85
N TYR A 246 16.15 14.53 -19.94
CA TYR A 246 15.23 14.96 -18.88
C TYR A 246 15.13 13.88 -17.79
N GLU A 247 15.94 13.98 -16.73
CA GLU A 247 15.64 13.30 -15.47
C GLU A 247 14.63 14.17 -14.68
N PRO A 248 13.31 13.85 -14.66
CA PRO A 248 12.37 14.57 -13.82
C PRO A 248 12.82 14.48 -12.36
N VAL A 249 12.51 15.53 -11.57
CA VAL A 249 12.85 15.60 -10.14
C VAL A 249 12.50 14.30 -9.48
N ASN A 250 13.53 13.55 -9.13
CA ASN A 250 13.30 12.29 -8.49
C ASN A 250 12.97 12.57 -7.02
N LEU A 251 11.69 12.83 -6.74
CA LEU A 251 11.17 13.08 -5.38
C LEU A 251 11.59 12.00 -4.39
N ASN A 252 11.87 10.78 -4.88
CA ASN A 252 12.40 9.69 -4.05
C ASN A 252 13.76 10.01 -3.41
N LYS A 253 14.56 10.93 -3.98
CA LYS A 253 15.82 11.43 -3.39
C LYS A 253 15.58 12.18 -2.07
N PHE A 254 14.37 12.70 -1.87
CA PHE A 254 13.99 13.53 -0.73
C PHE A 254 13.08 12.84 0.30
N LEU A 255 12.65 11.61 0.00
CA LEU A 255 11.80 10.85 0.90
C LEU A 255 12.60 10.43 2.14
N ILE A 256 12.02 10.65 3.31
CA ILE A 256 12.51 10.08 4.56
C ILE A 256 11.76 8.77 4.84
N SER A 257 12.50 7.76 5.30
CA SER A 257 11.92 6.50 5.78
C SER A 257 11.69 6.58 7.29
N ILE A 258 10.43 6.46 7.71
CA ILE A 258 10.04 6.44 9.13
C ILE A 258 9.53 5.05 9.51
N PRO A 259 10.21 4.33 10.41
CA PRO A 259 9.71 3.04 10.89
C PRO A 259 8.39 3.21 11.65
N VAL A 260 7.37 2.43 11.28
CA VAL A 260 6.03 2.41 11.88
C VAL A 260 6.11 2.24 13.41
N ARG A 261 7.00 1.35 13.88
CA ARG A 261 7.22 1.10 15.32
C ARG A 261 7.75 2.30 16.10
N GLU A 262 8.36 3.28 15.43
CA GLU A 262 8.88 4.49 16.05
C GLU A 262 7.81 5.58 16.15
N ILE A 263 6.72 5.48 15.38
CA ILE A 263 5.64 6.47 15.39
C ILE A 263 4.75 6.22 16.61
N ILE A 264 4.79 7.16 17.56
CA ILE A 264 3.93 7.12 18.75
C ILE A 264 2.59 7.81 18.51
N HIS A 265 2.55 8.77 17.57
CA HIS A 265 1.34 9.52 17.25
C HIS A 265 1.41 10.08 15.83
N ALA A 266 0.30 10.04 15.10
CA ALA A 266 0.14 10.68 13.81
C ALA A 266 -1.21 11.40 13.75
N ASN A 267 -1.22 12.62 13.24
CA ASN A 267 -2.44 13.41 13.06
C ASN A 267 -2.33 14.29 11.80
N LEU A 268 -3.46 14.59 11.16
CA LEU A 268 -3.49 15.59 10.09
C LEU A 268 -3.04 16.93 10.68
N HIS A 269 -2.22 17.64 9.93
CA HIS A 269 -1.66 18.91 10.34
C HIS A 269 -2.07 19.99 9.35
N ASP A 270 -2.92 20.89 9.82
CA ASP A 270 -3.38 22.03 9.07
C ASP A 270 -2.62 23.28 9.54
N PHE A 271 -1.81 23.85 8.63
CA PHE A 271 -1.01 25.04 8.93
C PHE A 271 -1.87 26.30 9.03
N ASP A 272 -3.02 26.37 8.35
CA ASP A 272 -3.87 27.56 8.28
C ASP A 272 -4.58 27.84 9.61
N TYR A 273 -4.84 26.79 10.39
CA TYR A 273 -5.52 26.89 11.67
C TYR A 273 -4.57 26.89 12.88
N LYS A 274 -3.25 26.74 12.66
CA LYS A 274 -2.26 26.64 13.74
C LYS A 274 -2.37 27.78 14.76
N ASP A 275 -2.43 29.02 14.29
CA ASP A 275 -2.50 30.21 15.15
C ASP A 275 -3.78 30.28 15.97
N LYS A 276 -4.88 29.69 15.46
CA LYS A 276 -6.15 29.61 16.20
C LYS A 276 -6.02 28.63 17.36
N PHE A 277 -5.35 27.49 17.17
CA PHE A 277 -5.11 26.52 18.23
C PHE A 277 -4.12 27.04 19.28
N SER A 278 -3.06 27.72 18.86
CA SER A 278 -2.03 28.25 19.78
C SER A 278 -2.60 29.23 20.82
N LYS A 279 -3.69 29.94 20.51
CA LYS A 279 -4.39 30.83 21.46
C LYS A 279 -5.00 30.10 22.66
N TYR A 280 -5.34 28.83 22.51
CA TYR A 280 -5.95 28.01 23.54
C TYR A 280 -4.97 27.00 24.15
N GLU A 281 -3.70 27.07 23.75
CA GLU A 281 -2.67 26.16 24.23
C GLU A 281 -2.10 26.64 25.57
N VAL A 282 -2.62 26.10 26.67
CA VAL A 282 -2.19 26.44 28.03
C VAL A 282 -0.88 25.75 28.37
N SER A 283 0.11 26.49 28.90
CA SER A 283 1.34 25.90 29.44
C SER A 283 1.03 25.07 30.70
N ARG A 284 1.59 23.86 30.80
CA ARG A 284 1.50 23.04 32.02
C ARG A 284 2.14 23.73 33.21
N LYS A 285 3.17 24.55 32.99
CA LYS A 285 3.80 25.35 34.04
C LYS A 285 2.80 26.38 34.60
N GLU A 286 2.12 27.12 33.72
CA GLU A 286 1.09 28.10 34.13
C GLU A 286 -0.08 27.44 34.85
N ASP A 287 -0.59 26.30 34.38
CA ASP A 287 -1.67 25.54 35.04
C ASP A 287 -1.24 24.97 36.40
N LYS A 288 0.01 24.52 36.54
CA LYS A 288 0.56 24.10 37.84
C LYS A 288 0.69 25.25 38.82
N ASP A 289 1.18 26.39 38.36
CA ASP A 289 1.35 27.58 39.19
C ASP A 289 -0.01 28.14 39.62
N GLU A 290 -1.00 28.15 38.73
CA GLU A 290 -2.38 28.56 39.03
C GLU A 290 -3.04 27.62 40.06
N LYS A 291 -2.92 26.30 39.87
CA LYS A 291 -3.40 25.30 40.85
C LYS A 291 -2.71 25.42 42.20
N MET A 292 -1.39 25.62 42.20
CA MET A 292 -0.61 25.79 43.43
C MET A 292 -1.02 27.07 44.17
N ASN A 293 -1.21 28.17 43.44
CA ASN A 293 -1.69 29.43 44.00
C ASN A 293 -3.11 29.30 44.58
N ALA A 294 -4.00 28.57 43.91
CA ALA A 294 -5.35 28.27 44.42
C ALA A 294 -5.30 27.44 45.71
N VAL A 295 -4.42 26.44 45.80
CA VAL A 295 -4.20 25.64 47.01
C VAL A 295 -3.64 26.48 48.15
N ILE A 296 -2.64 27.33 47.88
CA ILE A 296 -2.05 28.25 48.87
C ILE A 296 -3.13 29.21 49.39
N ALA A 297 -3.96 29.77 48.51
CA ALA A 297 -5.06 30.65 48.90
C ALA A 297 -6.09 29.93 49.79
N ALA A 298 -6.46 28.68 49.45
CA ALA A 298 -7.37 27.87 50.25
C ALA A 298 -6.77 27.53 51.64
N MET A 299 -5.48 27.20 51.70
CA MET A 299 -4.77 26.94 52.97
C MET A 299 -4.70 28.18 53.85
N LYS A 300 -4.35 29.36 53.30
CA LYS A 300 -4.36 30.64 54.03
C LYS A 300 -5.73 30.94 54.63
N LYS A 301 -6.80 30.70 53.85
CA LYS A 301 -8.19 30.86 54.29
C LYS A 301 -8.56 29.89 55.42
N MET A 302 -8.14 28.63 55.36
CA MET A 302 -8.39 27.66 56.45
C MET A 302 -7.64 28.00 57.73
N LEU A 303 -6.40 28.48 57.62
CA LEU A 303 -5.55 28.78 58.77
C LEU A 303 -5.84 30.16 59.41
N LYS A 304 -6.79 30.94 58.87
CA LYS A 304 -7.05 32.34 59.26
C LYS A 304 -5.79 33.22 59.24
N LEU A 305 -4.84 32.87 58.38
CA LEU A 305 -3.66 33.69 58.13
C LEU A 305 -4.07 34.73 57.09
N ASN A 306 -4.40 35.94 57.55
CA ASN A 306 -4.53 37.11 56.67
C ASN A 306 -3.15 37.51 56.13
#